data_AF-A0A9J7BNE9-F1
#
_entry.id   AF-A0A9J7BNE9-F1
#
_cell.length_a   1.000
_cell.length_b   1.000
_cell.length_c   1.000
_cell.angle_alpha   90.00
_cell.angle_beta   90.00
_cell.angle_gamma   90.00
#
_symmetry.space_group_name_H-M   'P 1'
#
loop_
_entity.id
_entity.type
_entity.pdbx_description
1 polymer ?
#
loop_
_entity_poly.entity_id
_entity_poly.type
_entity_poly.pdbx_seq_one_letter_code
_entity_poly.pdbx_strand_id
1 'polypeptide(L)'
;MDEQNLGLFLQIGDDIVADLARAGYFAQLDDRLCPADPAQPRTECIHRFVGSIAILRELPVDLYDIERILNFFRAQGAHCDCQVLMKLAPESRFREQCGSAAG
;
A
#
# COMPACT_ATOMS: atom_id res chain seq x y z
N MET A 1 -20.62 14.32 14.34
CA MET A 1 -20.04 13.26 13.48
C MET A 1 -20.33 11.97 14.20
N ASP A 2 -21.37 11.26 13.76
CA ASP A 2 -21.99 10.17 14.51
C ASP A 2 -21.10 8.92 14.55
N GLU A 3 -21.04 8.26 15.72
CA GLU A 3 -20.23 7.06 15.95
C GLU A 3 -20.55 5.92 14.95
N GLN A 4 -21.77 5.86 14.44
CA GLN A 4 -22.18 4.87 13.43
C GLN A 4 -21.59 5.15 12.03
N ASN A 5 -21.31 6.42 11.70
CA ASN A 5 -20.68 6.79 10.43
C ASN A 5 -19.18 6.43 10.42
N LEU A 6 -18.54 6.51 11.59
CA LEU A 6 -17.15 6.08 11.77
C LEU A 6 -17.00 4.55 11.59
N GLY A 7 -17.91 3.76 12.15
CA GLY A 7 -17.89 2.30 12.03
C GLY A 7 -18.00 1.80 10.58
N LEU A 8 -18.88 2.41 9.77
CA LEU A 8 -19.02 2.07 8.36
C LEU A 8 -17.77 2.44 7.55
N PHE A 9 -17.16 3.59 7.84
CA PHE A 9 -15.92 4.02 7.16
C PHE A 9 -14.73 3.12 7.48
N LEU A 10 -14.60 2.69 8.75
CA LEU A 10 -13.56 1.74 9.18
C LEU A 10 -13.75 0.38 8.51
N GLN A 11 -14.98 -0.14 8.47
CA GLN A 11 -15.28 -1.42 7.85
C GLN A 11 -14.97 -1.42 6.34
N ILE A 12 -15.30 -0.34 5.62
CA ILE A 12 -14.92 -0.19 4.22
C ILE A 12 -13.39 -0.15 4.05
N GLY A 13 -12.68 0.48 4.98
CA GLY A 13 -11.22 0.53 4.97
C GLY A 13 -10.57 -0.85 5.17
N ASP A 14 -11.07 -1.62 6.13
CA ASP A 14 -10.60 -2.97 6.42
C ASP A 14 -10.84 -3.92 5.24
N ASP A 15 -11.99 -3.80 4.57
CA ASP A 15 -12.31 -4.56 3.35
C ASP A 15 -11.31 -4.24 2.22
N ILE A 16 -10.98 -2.96 1.99
CA ILE A 16 -9.99 -2.56 0.97
C ILE A 16 -8.61 -3.14 1.26
N VAL A 17 -8.14 -3.11 2.52
CA VAL A 17 -6.83 -3.66 2.89
C VAL A 17 -6.83 -5.18 2.72
N ALA A 18 -7.86 -5.87 3.19
CA ALA A 18 -7.98 -7.32 3.05
C ALA A 18 -8.02 -7.74 1.57
N ASP A 19 -8.74 -7.01 0.73
CA ASP A 19 -8.81 -7.22 -0.71
C ASP A 19 -7.45 -7.07 -1.39
N LEU A 20 -6.73 -5.99 -1.10
CA LEU A 20 -5.40 -5.74 -1.63
C LEU A 20 -4.40 -6.81 -1.17
N ALA A 21 -4.47 -7.24 0.09
CA ALA A 21 -3.64 -8.32 0.62
C ALA A 21 -3.90 -9.64 -0.10
N ARG A 22 -5.18 -10.02 -0.29
CA ARG A 22 -5.56 -11.23 -1.05
C ARG A 22 -5.14 -11.17 -2.51
N ALA A 23 -5.14 -9.98 -3.12
CA ALA A 23 -4.67 -9.76 -4.47
C ALA A 23 -3.11 -9.75 -4.58
N GLY A 24 -2.38 -9.83 -3.46
CA GLY A 24 -0.93 -9.82 -3.43
C GLY A 24 -0.30 -8.45 -3.68
N TYR A 25 -1.08 -7.37 -3.57
CA TYR A 25 -0.60 -5.99 -3.80
C TYR A 25 0.58 -5.64 -2.91
N PHE A 26 0.46 -5.87 -1.60
CA PHE A 26 1.49 -5.47 -0.63
C PHE A 26 2.78 -6.26 -0.83
N ALA A 27 2.69 -7.55 -1.15
CA ALA A 27 3.85 -8.38 -1.45
C ALA A 27 4.60 -7.87 -2.69
N GLN A 28 3.88 -7.55 -3.77
CA GLN A 28 4.49 -6.99 -4.97
C GLN A 28 5.13 -5.62 -4.75
N LEU A 29 4.50 -4.76 -3.94
CA LEU A 29 5.05 -3.45 -3.62
C LEU A 29 6.29 -3.58 -2.73
N ASP A 30 6.26 -4.51 -1.78
CA ASP A 30 7.40 -4.85 -0.91
C ASP A 30 8.56 -5.42 -1.74
N ASP A 31 8.32 -6.32 -2.69
CA ASP A 31 9.36 -6.84 -3.60
C ASP A 31 10.01 -5.74 -4.45
N ARG A 32 9.26 -4.72 -4.86
CA ARG A 32 9.81 -3.58 -5.62
C ARG A 32 10.67 -2.67 -4.74
N LEU A 33 10.23 -2.38 -3.52
CA LEU A 33 10.88 -1.41 -2.63
C LEU A 33 11.89 -2.04 -1.67
N CYS A 34 11.84 -3.35 -1.45
CA CYS A 34 12.71 -4.15 -0.59
C CYS A 34 12.74 -5.60 -1.12
N PRO A 35 13.44 -5.82 -2.26
CA PRO A 35 13.52 -7.15 -2.88
C PRO A 35 14.06 -8.19 -1.90
N ALA A 36 13.49 -9.39 -1.90
CA ALA A 36 13.99 -10.50 -1.09
C ALA A 36 15.37 -10.99 -1.54
N ASP A 37 15.68 -10.82 -2.83
CA ASP A 37 16.98 -11.11 -3.42
C ASP A 37 17.84 -9.84 -3.48
N PRO A 38 18.95 -9.74 -2.74
CA PRO A 38 19.84 -8.57 -2.76
C PRO A 38 20.48 -8.29 -4.13
N ALA A 39 20.47 -9.26 -5.05
CA ALA A 39 20.96 -9.07 -6.40
C ALA A 39 19.96 -8.30 -7.29
N GLN A 40 18.70 -8.18 -6.89
CA GLN A 40 17.69 -7.42 -7.63
C GLN A 40 17.75 -5.93 -7.27
N PRO A 41 17.65 -5.04 -8.28
CA PRO A 41 17.67 -3.61 -8.02
C PRO A 41 16.40 -3.20 -7.26
N ARG A 42 16.61 -2.59 -6.10
CA ARG A 42 15.54 -1.91 -5.36
C ARG A 42 15.07 -0.69 -6.15
N THR A 43 13.76 -0.50 -6.20
CA THR A 43 13.18 0.78 -6.63
C THR A 43 13.27 1.78 -5.48
N GLU A 44 13.89 2.93 -5.74
CA GLU A 44 13.90 4.04 -4.78
C GLU A 44 12.50 4.67 -4.68
N CYS A 45 12.11 5.04 -3.47
CA CYS A 45 10.87 5.78 -3.31
C CYS A 45 11.06 7.24 -3.73
N ILE A 46 10.34 7.65 -4.76
CA ILE A 46 10.36 9.03 -5.28
C ILE A 46 9.25 9.92 -4.70
N HIS A 47 8.73 9.57 -3.52
CA HIS A 47 7.63 10.28 -2.84
C HIS A 47 6.34 10.39 -3.68
N ARG A 48 6.05 9.34 -4.47
CA ARG A 48 4.85 9.22 -5.31
C ARG A 48 4.29 7.80 -5.23
N PHE A 49 3.13 7.57 -5.85
CA PHE A 49 2.46 6.27 -5.94
C PHE A 49 2.76 5.53 -7.27
N VAL A 50 3.95 5.69 -7.84
CA VAL A 50 4.23 5.15 -9.18
C VAL A 50 4.21 3.62 -9.17
N GLY A 51 4.81 3.00 -8.15
CA GLY A 51 4.79 1.56 -7.96
C GLY A 51 3.36 1.05 -7.70
N SER A 52 2.63 1.72 -6.82
CA SER A 52 1.25 1.38 -6.51
C SER A 52 0.34 1.43 -7.72
N ILE A 53 0.38 2.52 -8.50
CA ILE A 53 -0.45 2.68 -9.71
C ILE A 53 -0.15 1.57 -10.72
N ALA A 54 1.14 1.26 -10.92
CA ALA A 54 1.54 0.19 -11.84
C ALA A 54 1.00 -1.18 -11.39
N ILE A 55 1.16 -1.54 -10.12
CA ILE A 55 0.64 -2.82 -9.58
C ILE A 55 -0.89 -2.84 -9.68
N LEU A 56 -1.58 -1.80 -9.22
CA LEU A 56 -3.04 -1.76 -9.22
C LEU A 56 -3.66 -1.91 -10.62
N ARG A 57 -2.98 -1.44 -11.67
CA ARG A 57 -3.41 -1.62 -13.08
C ARG A 57 -3.25 -3.05 -13.59
N GLU A 58 -2.32 -3.80 -13.03
CA GLU A 58 -2.01 -5.18 -13.42
C GLU A 58 -2.84 -6.19 -12.63
N LEU A 59 -3.39 -5.79 -11.48
CA LEU A 59 -4.23 -6.66 -10.68
C LEU A 59 -5.58 -6.90 -11.38
N PRO A 60 -6.08 -8.15 -11.41
CA PRO A 60 -7.32 -8.52 -12.10
C PRO A 60 -8.59 -8.08 -11.35
N VAL A 61 -8.52 -7.01 -10.55
CA VAL A 61 -9.57 -6.61 -9.61
C VAL A 61 -10.31 -5.35 -10.08
N ASP A 62 -11.57 -5.55 -10.45
CA ASP A 62 -12.60 -4.52 -10.57
C ASP A 62 -13.19 -4.16 -9.19
N LEU A 63 -12.35 -4.15 -8.14
CA LEU A 63 -12.84 -4.00 -6.77
C LEU A 63 -13.12 -2.54 -6.43
N TYR A 64 -12.25 -1.63 -6.89
CA TYR A 64 -12.35 -0.20 -6.64
C TYR A 64 -11.61 0.57 -7.74
N ASP A 65 -12.07 1.78 -8.05
CA ASP A 65 -11.30 2.73 -8.86
C ASP A 65 -9.92 2.98 -8.19
N ILE A 66 -8.86 3.04 -9.00
CA ILE A 66 -7.50 3.35 -8.54
C ILE A 66 -7.50 4.64 -7.72
N GLU A 67 -8.24 5.67 -8.15
CA GLU A 67 -8.34 6.92 -7.40
C GLU A 67 -8.98 6.72 -6.01
N ARG A 68 -9.95 5.82 -5.89
CA ARG A 68 -10.56 5.49 -4.60
C ARG A 68 -9.56 4.81 -3.67
N ILE A 69 -8.73 3.89 -4.20
CA ILE A 69 -7.67 3.24 -3.43
C ILE A 69 -6.60 4.25 -3.01
N LEU A 70 -6.16 5.12 -3.91
CA LEU A 70 -5.17 6.17 -3.58
C LEU A 70 -5.70 7.16 -2.55
N ASN A 71 -6.99 7.53 -2.63
CA ASN A 71 -7.62 8.38 -1.64
C ASN A 71 -7.75 7.67 -0.29
N PHE A 72 -8.03 6.37 -0.28
CA PHE A 72 -7.96 5.56 0.93
C PHE A 72 -6.54 5.58 1.53
N PHE A 73 -5.49 5.35 0.75
CA PHE A 73 -4.10 5.42 1.24
C PHE A 73 -3.78 6.79 1.87
N ARG A 74 -4.19 7.87 1.21
CA ARG A 74 -4.03 9.25 1.74
C ARG A 74 -4.79 9.46 3.04
N ALA A 75 -6.00 8.93 3.16
CA ALA A 75 -6.78 9.02 4.39
C ALA A 75 -6.12 8.26 5.56
N GLN A 76 -5.33 7.22 5.25
CA GLN A 76 -4.52 6.48 6.23
C GLN A 76 -3.13 7.14 6.48
N GLY A 77 -2.88 8.31 5.90
CA GLY A 77 -1.63 9.05 6.06
C GLY A 77 -0.47 8.54 5.21
N ALA A 78 -0.74 7.76 4.17
CA ALA A 78 0.25 7.39 3.16
C ALA A 78 0.17 8.32 1.94
N HIS A 79 1.31 8.87 1.53
CA HIS A 79 1.44 9.81 0.40
C HIS A 79 2.45 9.32 -0.67
N CYS A 80 3.19 8.25 -0.37
CA CYS A 80 4.12 7.55 -1.29
C CYS A 80 3.92 6.04 -1.18
N ASP A 81 4.47 5.31 -2.16
CA ASP A 81 4.60 3.85 -2.12
C ASP A 81 5.24 3.35 -0.80
N CYS A 82 6.29 4.03 -0.34
CA CYS A 82 6.98 3.71 0.91
C CYS A 82 6.08 3.74 2.14
N GLN A 83 5.21 4.75 2.21
CA GLN A 83 4.32 4.97 3.34
C GLN A 83 3.13 4.03 3.29
N VAL A 84 2.73 3.53 2.11
CA VAL A 84 1.74 2.45 2.03
C VAL A 84 2.21 1.25 2.83
N LEU A 85 3.44 0.77 2.60
CA LEU A 85 3.99 -0.36 3.35
C LEU A 85 4.13 -0.04 4.85
N MET A 86 4.63 1.15 5.19
CA MET A 86 4.81 1.54 6.60
C MET A 86 3.49 1.67 7.37
N LYS A 87 2.41 2.10 6.72
CA LYS A 87 1.10 2.37 7.36
C LYS A 87 0.15 1.18 7.30
N LEU A 88 0.16 0.42 6.20
CA LEU A 88 -0.89 -0.55 5.87
C LEU A 88 -0.40 -1.99 5.79
N ALA A 89 0.91 -2.24 5.75
CA ALA A 89 1.49 -3.59 5.74
C ALA A 89 2.51 -3.72 6.89
N PRO A 90 2.05 -3.83 8.15
CA PRO A 90 2.94 -3.90 9.32
C PRO A 90 3.94 -5.06 9.29
N GLU A 91 3.61 -6.13 8.57
CA GLU A 91 4.42 -7.33 8.34
C GLU A 91 5.39 -7.23 7.14
N SER A 92 5.42 -6.10 6.43
CA SER A 92 6.29 -5.94 5.25
C SER A 92 7.77 -5.97 5.62
N ARG A 93 8.59 -6.64 4.79
CA ARG A 93 10.05 -6.62 4.92
C ARG A 93 10.58 -5.20 4.79
N PHE A 94 9.95 -4.37 3.96
CA PHE A 94 10.28 -2.97 3.85
C PHE A 94 10.31 -2.28 5.21
N ARG A 95 9.30 -2.49 6.05
CA ARG A 95 9.23 -1.86 7.38
C ARG A 95 10.34 -2.35 8.32
N GLU A 96 10.68 -3.62 8.24
CA GLU A 96 11.69 -4.24 9.11
C GLU A 96 13.13 -3.95 8.68
N GLN A 97 13.40 -3.89 7.37
CA GLN A 97 14.76 -3.95 6.81
C GLN A 97 15.14 -2.71 6.00
N CYS A 98 14.16 -2.04 5.39
CA CYS A 98 14.38 -0.96 4.41
C CYS A 98 13.79 0.40 4.83
N GLY A 99 13.01 0.45 5.91
CA GLY A 99 12.15 1.58 6.32
C GLY A 99 12.89 2.76 6.94
N SER A 100 14.20 2.66 7.10
CA SER A 100 15.09 3.70 7.64
C SER A 100 15.43 4.82 6.64
N ALA A 101 14.92 4.77 5.40
CA ALA A 101 15.19 5.75 4.35
C ALA A 101 14.03 6.75 4.08
N ALA A 102 12.99 6.79 4.92
CA ALA A 102 11.83 7.67 4.74
C ALA A 102 11.83 8.88 5.71
N GLY A 103 13.01 9.50 5.90
CA GLY A 103 13.20 10.74 6.65
C GLY A 103 13.63 11.88 5.74
#